data_AF-A0A0F7KL77-F1
#
_entry.id   AF-A0A0F7KL77-F1
#
_cell.length_a   1.000
_cell.length_b   1.000
_cell.length_c   1.000
_cell.angle_alpha   90.00
_cell.angle_beta   90.00
_cell.angle_gamma   90.00
#
_symmetry.space_group_name_H-M   'P 1'
#
loop_
_entity.id
_entity.type
_entity.pdbx_description
1 polymer ?
#
loop_
_entity_poly.entity_id
_entity_poly.type
_entity_poly.pdbx_seq_one_letter_code
_entity_poly.pdbx_strand_id
1 'polypeptide(L)'
;MSQTTRVKLLSAAEKVLLREGVNMLTVRHIGEVSGLNPTLITYHFGSVARLLAELCELNMGAMREGWRALEDRTATDAMTVDEVLRLWLAPLLAPASSERSGRALVVLDEIASHGDEQLRANINNAMRDVAILVREILAPKLPHLDEAELGRRLRFIAGAALGPPPRGRIDGAWAPSAEEALNSICRFAAQALAA
;
A
#
# COMPACT_ATOMS: atom_id res chain seq x y z
N MET A 1 -23.16 9.70 15.40
CA MET A 1 -22.93 10.89 14.53
C MET A 1 -21.44 11.22 14.37
N SER A 2 -20.67 11.41 15.45
CA SER A 2 -19.23 11.76 15.39
C SER A 2 -18.36 10.79 14.55
N GLN A 3 -18.55 9.47 14.72
CA GLN A 3 -17.75 8.48 13.98
C GLN A 3 -18.03 8.47 12.48
N THR A 4 -19.28 8.70 12.07
CA THR A 4 -19.66 8.84 10.66
C THR A 4 -19.02 10.08 10.03
N THR A 5 -18.93 11.19 10.76
CA THR A 5 -18.24 12.40 10.29
C THR A 5 -16.75 12.15 10.08
N ARG A 6 -16.09 11.50 11.06
CA ARG A 6 -14.67 11.16 10.95
C ARG A 6 -14.36 10.33 9.71
N VAL A 7 -15.15 9.27 9.46
CA VAL A 7 -14.99 8.39 8.29
C VAL A 7 -15.18 9.16 6.97
N LYS A 8 -16.16 10.07 6.91
CA LYS A 8 -16.37 10.91 5.71
C LYS A 8 -15.18 11.82 5.42
N LEU A 9 -14.57 12.40 6.45
CA LEU A 9 -13.39 13.26 6.31
C LEU A 9 -12.16 12.46 5.85
N LEU A 10 -11.92 11.26 6.40
CA LEU A 10 -10.86 10.36 5.95
C LEU A 10 -11.06 9.92 4.48
N SER A 11 -12.29 9.55 4.11
CA SER A 11 -12.63 9.19 2.72
C SER A 11 -12.42 10.36 1.75
N ALA A 12 -12.79 11.59 2.15
CA ALA A 12 -12.54 12.77 1.32
C ALA A 12 -11.05 13.08 1.16
N ALA A 13 -10.27 12.98 2.24
CA ALA A 13 -8.83 13.15 2.18
C ALA A 13 -8.16 12.09 1.28
N GLU A 14 -8.56 10.82 1.39
CA GLU A 14 -8.01 9.75 0.55
C GLU A 14 -8.36 9.93 -0.93
N LYS A 15 -9.57 10.43 -1.24
CA LYS A 15 -9.96 10.81 -2.61
C LYS A 15 -9.07 11.91 -3.18
N VAL A 16 -8.78 12.95 -2.40
CA VAL A 16 -7.89 14.04 -2.82
C VAL A 16 -6.50 13.47 -3.09
N LEU A 17 -5.94 12.66 -2.19
CA LEU A 17 -4.62 12.04 -2.38
C LEU A 17 -4.55 11.23 -3.68
N LEU A 18 -5.52 10.35 -3.91
CA LEU A 18 -5.52 9.46 -5.07
C LEU A 18 -5.69 10.18 -6.40
N ARG A 19 -6.32 11.36 -6.42
CA ARG A 19 -6.65 12.10 -7.64
C ARG A 19 -5.70 13.26 -7.92
N GLU A 20 -5.24 13.92 -6.87
CA GLU A 20 -4.62 15.24 -6.95
C GLU A 20 -3.28 15.32 -6.20
N GLY A 21 -2.95 14.31 -5.38
CA GLY A 21 -1.72 14.24 -4.60
C GLY A 21 -1.77 14.99 -3.27
N VAL A 22 -0.72 14.82 -2.46
CA VAL A 22 -0.66 15.36 -1.08
C VAL A 22 -0.61 16.87 -1.03
N ASN A 23 -0.05 17.52 -2.06
CA ASN A 23 0.07 18.97 -2.11
C ASN A 23 -1.29 19.68 -2.20
N MET A 24 -2.33 18.96 -2.68
CA MET A 24 -3.70 19.48 -2.75
C MET A 24 -4.50 19.24 -1.45
N LEU A 25 -3.89 18.59 -0.46
CA LEU A 25 -4.55 18.23 0.80
C LEU A 25 -4.64 19.43 1.76
N THR A 26 -5.75 20.16 1.69
CA THR A 26 -6.02 21.31 2.57
C THR A 26 -7.33 21.17 3.35
N VAL A 27 -7.46 21.87 4.49
CA VAL A 27 -8.70 21.89 5.29
C VAL A 27 -9.91 22.25 4.44
N ARG A 28 -9.76 23.29 3.60
CA ARG A 28 -10.82 23.76 2.72
C ARG A 28 -11.19 22.72 1.67
N HIS A 29 -10.20 22.17 0.96
CA HIS A 29 -10.45 21.19 -0.12
C HIS A 29 -11.08 19.90 0.41
N ILE A 30 -10.60 19.38 1.54
CA ILE A 30 -11.22 18.22 2.19
C ILE A 30 -12.67 18.53 2.60
N GLY A 31 -12.95 19.74 3.12
CA GLY A 31 -14.31 20.18 3.44
C GLY A 31 -15.21 20.19 2.20
N GLU A 32 -14.72 20.73 1.09
CA GLU A 32 -15.43 20.77 -0.20
C GLU A 32 -15.71 19.35 -0.72
N VAL A 33 -14.71 18.47 -0.76
CA VAL A 33 -14.86 17.07 -1.23
C VAL A 33 -15.74 16.22 -0.31
N SER A 34 -15.70 16.46 1.01
CA SER A 34 -16.55 15.74 1.97
C SER A 34 -17.99 16.26 2.03
N GLY A 35 -18.24 17.47 1.54
CA GLY A 35 -19.50 18.19 1.74
C GLY A 35 -19.75 18.57 3.21
N LEU A 36 -18.71 18.66 4.02
CA LEU A 36 -18.78 18.94 5.46
C LEU A 36 -18.12 20.28 5.79
N ASN A 37 -18.49 20.84 6.94
CA ASN A 37 -17.85 22.05 7.45
C ASN A 37 -16.34 21.80 7.69
N PRO A 38 -15.43 22.57 7.07
CA PRO A 38 -13.98 22.40 7.24
C PRO A 38 -13.50 22.44 8.70
N THR A 39 -14.21 23.15 9.59
CA THR A 39 -13.86 23.21 11.02
C THR A 39 -13.93 21.85 11.71
N LEU A 40 -14.69 20.89 11.16
CA LEU A 40 -14.79 19.53 11.67
C LEU A 40 -13.47 18.76 11.56
N ILE A 41 -12.57 19.15 10.64
CA ILE A 41 -11.24 18.56 10.54
C ILE A 41 -10.42 18.92 11.78
N THR A 42 -10.40 20.20 12.15
CA THR A 42 -9.75 20.65 13.39
C THR A 42 -10.42 20.06 14.62
N TYR A 43 -11.75 19.91 14.63
CA TYR A 43 -12.44 19.28 15.76
C TYR A 43 -12.08 17.79 15.93
N HIS A 44 -12.05 17.01 14.85
CA HIS A 44 -11.84 15.56 14.94
C HIS A 44 -10.36 15.14 14.93
N PHE A 45 -9.53 15.82 14.16
CA PHE A 45 -8.13 15.44 13.95
C PHE A 45 -7.18 16.51 14.48
N GLY A 46 -7.65 17.74 14.64
CA GLY A 46 -6.86 18.88 15.12
C GLY A 46 -5.91 19.48 14.09
N SER A 47 -5.46 18.72 13.09
CA SER A 47 -4.77 19.26 11.92
C SER A 47 -4.91 18.31 10.73
N VAL A 48 -4.66 18.83 9.51
CA VAL A 48 -4.57 18.00 8.31
C VAL A 48 -3.40 17.00 8.41
N ALA A 49 -2.28 17.41 9.01
CA ALA A 49 -1.14 16.51 9.25
C ALA A 49 -1.53 15.31 10.13
N ARG A 50 -2.30 15.53 11.20
CA ARG A 50 -2.80 14.44 12.06
C ARG A 50 -3.83 13.55 11.35
N LEU A 51 -4.69 14.14 10.50
CA LEU A 51 -5.59 13.38 9.64
C LEU A 51 -4.79 12.49 8.69
N LEU A 52 -3.76 13.04 8.05
CA LEU A 52 -2.89 12.32 7.10
C LEU A 52 -2.14 11.18 7.78
N ALA A 53 -1.63 11.40 9.00
CA ALA A 53 -0.98 10.37 9.80
C ALA A 53 -1.92 9.20 10.10
N GLU A 54 -3.15 9.47 10.51
CA GLU A 54 -4.15 8.42 10.74
C GLU A 54 -4.53 7.68 9.46
N LEU A 55 -4.69 8.40 8.34
CA LEU A 55 -4.97 7.78 7.06
C LEU A 55 -3.81 6.87 6.60
N CYS A 56 -2.57 7.28 6.86
CA CYS A 56 -1.38 6.46 6.65
C CYS A 56 -1.44 5.17 7.48
N GLU A 57 -1.72 5.28 8.79
CA GLU A 57 -1.83 4.10 9.67
C GLU A 57 -2.97 3.17 9.27
N LEU A 58 -4.11 3.68 8.79
CA LEU A 58 -5.21 2.84 8.29
C LEU A 58 -4.81 2.03 7.06
N ASN A 59 -4.12 2.65 6.09
CA ASN A 59 -3.67 1.96 4.88
C ASN A 59 -2.52 0.98 5.16
N MET A 60 -1.53 1.42 5.94
CA MET A 60 -0.40 0.56 6.33
C MET A 60 -0.85 -0.59 7.24
N GLY A 61 -1.77 -0.33 8.16
CA GLY A 61 -2.34 -1.34 9.06
C GLY A 61 -3.06 -2.45 8.29
N ALA A 62 -3.85 -2.10 7.27
CA ALA A 62 -4.47 -3.08 6.40
C ALA A 62 -3.45 -3.96 5.66
N MET A 63 -2.33 -3.37 5.22
CA MET A 63 -1.25 -4.13 4.56
C MET A 63 -0.50 -5.04 5.52
N ARG A 64 -0.17 -4.53 6.72
CA ARG A 64 0.47 -5.31 7.79
C ARG A 64 -0.39 -6.51 8.20
N GLU A 65 -1.70 -6.34 8.35
CA GLU A 65 -2.59 -7.47 8.68
C GLU A 65 -2.54 -8.55 7.58
N GLY A 66 -2.46 -8.16 6.31
CA GLY A 66 -2.31 -9.10 5.20
C GLY A 66 -0.96 -9.83 5.19
N TRP A 67 0.10 -9.22 5.73
CA TRP A 67 1.43 -9.84 5.84
C TRP A 67 1.66 -10.61 7.13
N ARG A 68 0.72 -10.56 8.09
CA ARG A 68 0.86 -11.20 9.41
C ARG A 68 1.20 -12.69 9.33
N ALA A 69 0.69 -13.40 8.32
CA ALA A 69 1.00 -14.82 8.11
C ALA A 69 2.48 -15.07 7.76
N LEU A 70 3.19 -14.06 7.23
CA LEU A 70 4.62 -14.16 6.92
C LEU A 70 5.50 -14.04 8.18
N GLU A 71 4.96 -13.54 9.30
CA GLU A 71 5.72 -13.36 10.55
C GLU A 71 5.90 -14.68 11.31
N ASP A 72 5.07 -15.70 11.03
CA ASP A 72 5.22 -17.04 11.60
C ASP A 72 6.27 -17.85 10.81
N ARG A 73 7.48 -17.92 11.36
CA ARG A 73 8.61 -18.67 10.77
C ARG A 73 8.31 -20.16 10.61
N THR A 74 7.60 -20.78 11.54
CA THR A 74 7.32 -22.22 11.48
C THR A 74 6.37 -22.53 10.33
N ALA A 75 5.34 -21.69 10.16
CA ALA A 75 4.40 -21.83 9.04
C ALA A 75 5.08 -21.52 7.70
N THR A 76 5.88 -20.46 7.63
CA THR A 76 6.53 -20.01 6.37
C THR A 76 7.64 -20.93 5.87
N ASP A 77 8.33 -21.65 6.76
CA ASP A 77 9.31 -22.65 6.36
C ASP A 77 8.65 -23.78 5.54
N ALA A 78 7.39 -24.12 5.84
CA ALA A 78 6.61 -25.13 5.11
C ALA A 78 5.98 -24.62 3.81
N MET A 79 5.85 -23.29 3.63
CA MET A 79 5.23 -22.70 2.44
C MET A 79 6.08 -22.87 1.18
N THR A 80 5.42 -23.02 0.04
CA THR A 80 6.01 -22.93 -1.29
C THR A 80 6.37 -21.48 -1.64
N VAL A 81 7.23 -21.28 -2.64
CA VAL A 81 7.55 -19.93 -3.17
C VAL A 81 6.28 -19.22 -3.63
N ASP A 82 5.37 -19.92 -4.31
CA ASP A 82 4.12 -19.35 -4.81
C ASP A 82 3.19 -18.88 -3.68
N GLU A 83 3.10 -19.63 -2.57
CA GLU A 83 2.30 -19.24 -1.41
C GLU A 83 2.87 -17.97 -0.75
N VAL A 84 4.20 -17.89 -0.58
CA VAL A 84 4.87 -16.71 -0.04
C VAL A 84 4.67 -15.49 -0.93
N LEU A 85 4.82 -15.66 -2.26
CA LEU A 85 4.57 -14.58 -3.23
C LEU A 85 3.12 -14.09 -3.15
N ARG A 86 2.15 -14.99 -3.03
CA ARG A 86 0.74 -14.61 -2.97
C ARG A 86 0.41 -13.85 -1.69
N LEU A 87 0.93 -14.28 -0.54
CA LEU A 87 0.78 -13.59 0.75
C LEU A 87 1.47 -12.21 0.74
N TRP A 88 2.63 -12.09 0.11
CA TRP A 88 3.35 -10.82 0.02
C TRP A 88 2.67 -9.83 -0.93
N LEU A 89 2.25 -10.29 -2.11
CA LEU A 89 1.77 -9.41 -3.19
C LEU A 89 0.30 -9.03 -3.06
N ALA A 90 -0.54 -9.85 -2.42
CA ALA A 90 -1.96 -9.54 -2.27
C ALA A 90 -2.20 -8.20 -1.54
N PRO A 91 -1.52 -7.88 -0.42
CA PRO A 91 -1.69 -6.60 0.26
C PRO A 91 -1.23 -5.39 -0.56
N LEU A 92 -0.25 -5.55 -1.45
CA LEU A 92 0.21 -4.48 -2.35
C LEU A 92 -0.86 -4.08 -3.38
N LEU A 93 -1.79 -4.98 -3.68
CA LEU A 93 -2.92 -4.75 -4.60
C LEU A 93 -4.21 -4.39 -3.87
N ALA A 94 -4.20 -4.33 -2.54
CA ALA A 94 -5.40 -4.14 -1.74
C ALA A 94 -6.02 -2.74 -1.96
N PRO A 95 -7.36 -2.65 -1.91
CA PRO A 95 -8.06 -1.37 -1.94
C PRO A 95 -7.59 -0.44 -0.82
N ALA A 96 -7.65 0.88 -1.07
CA ALA A 96 -7.40 1.87 -0.04
C ALA A 96 -8.46 1.78 1.09
N SER A 97 -8.10 2.28 2.26
CA SER A 97 -8.88 2.09 3.50
C SER A 97 -10.30 2.69 3.44
N SER A 98 -10.45 3.83 2.78
CA SER A 98 -11.65 4.69 2.82
C SER A 98 -12.25 5.00 1.43
N GLU A 99 -11.47 4.85 0.37
CA GLU A 99 -11.78 5.03 -1.05
C GLU A 99 -11.40 3.76 -1.80
N ARG A 100 -12.29 2.78 -1.71
CA ARG A 100 -12.09 1.41 -2.20
C ARG A 100 -11.89 1.31 -3.72
N SER A 101 -12.11 2.40 -4.46
CA SER A 101 -11.79 2.47 -5.89
C SER A 101 -10.31 2.72 -6.20
N GLY A 102 -9.52 3.18 -5.20
CA GLY A 102 -8.07 3.28 -5.27
C GLY A 102 -7.35 2.17 -4.50
N ARG A 103 -6.01 2.20 -4.49
CA ARG A 103 -5.17 1.21 -3.79
C ARG A 103 -4.41 1.84 -2.63
N ALA A 104 -4.31 1.10 -1.53
CA ALA A 104 -3.58 1.53 -0.33
C ALA A 104 -2.12 1.87 -0.65
N LEU A 105 -1.48 1.04 -1.48
CA LEU A 105 -0.09 1.25 -1.91
C LEU A 105 0.12 2.60 -2.62
N VAL A 106 -0.85 3.07 -3.42
CA VAL A 106 -0.76 4.36 -4.12
C VAL A 106 -0.86 5.52 -3.14
N VAL A 107 -1.75 5.42 -2.14
CA VAL A 107 -1.86 6.42 -1.06
C VAL A 107 -0.53 6.52 -0.29
N LEU A 108 0.03 5.37 0.08
CA LEU A 108 1.29 5.31 0.84
C LEU A 108 2.48 5.83 0.03
N ASP A 109 2.55 5.49 -1.26
CA ASP A 109 3.59 5.97 -2.16
C ASP A 109 3.55 7.49 -2.36
N GLU A 110 2.36 8.07 -2.51
CA GLU A 110 2.19 9.53 -2.61
C GLU A 110 2.67 10.23 -1.33
N ILE A 111 2.32 9.69 -0.16
CA ILE A 111 2.79 10.22 1.14
C ILE A 111 4.31 10.01 1.29
N ALA A 112 4.85 8.86 0.89
CA ALA A 112 6.28 8.58 0.97
C ALA A 112 7.13 9.49 0.06
N SER A 113 6.54 9.95 -1.05
CA SER A 113 7.19 10.82 -2.02
C SER A 113 7.15 12.29 -1.61
N HIS A 114 6.03 12.74 -1.06
CA HIS A 114 5.74 14.18 -0.91
C HIS A 114 5.29 14.61 0.50
N GLY A 115 5.07 13.68 1.41
CA GLY A 115 4.65 13.96 2.79
C GLY A 115 5.74 14.56 3.68
N ASP A 116 5.43 14.76 4.96
CA ASP A 116 6.42 15.19 5.94
C ASP A 116 7.47 14.10 6.22
N GLU A 117 8.61 14.51 6.76
CA GLU A 117 9.77 13.63 6.99
C GLU A 117 9.44 12.42 7.87
N GLN A 118 8.63 12.62 8.91
CA GLN A 118 8.31 11.55 9.86
C GLN A 118 7.42 10.49 9.22
N LEU A 119 6.36 10.89 8.51
CA LEU A 119 5.49 9.96 7.80
C LEU A 119 6.24 9.21 6.71
N ARG A 120 7.09 9.92 5.95
CA ARG A 120 7.94 9.32 4.92
C ARG A 120 8.87 8.26 5.50
N ALA A 121 9.54 8.56 6.62
CA ALA A 121 10.40 7.62 7.31
C ALA A 121 9.63 6.38 7.79
N ASN A 122 8.45 6.56 8.39
CA ASN A 122 7.62 5.47 8.89
C ASN A 122 7.19 4.50 7.78
N ILE A 123 6.73 5.04 6.63
CA ILE A 123 6.33 4.22 5.47
C ILE A 123 7.53 3.48 4.90
N ASN A 124 8.64 4.18 4.69
CA ASN A 124 9.85 3.58 4.13
C ASN A 124 10.42 2.46 5.01
N ASN A 125 10.37 2.61 6.33
CA ASN A 125 10.78 1.57 7.28
C ASN A 125 9.84 0.36 7.20
N ALA A 126 8.51 0.57 7.26
CA ALA A 126 7.55 -0.53 7.18
C ALA A 126 7.67 -1.33 5.86
N MET A 127 7.86 -0.64 4.74
CA MET A 127 8.07 -1.28 3.43
C MET A 127 9.42 -2.00 3.34
N ARG A 128 10.46 -1.50 4.04
CA ARG A 128 11.75 -2.16 4.13
C ARG A 128 11.67 -3.43 4.97
N ASP A 129 10.99 -3.38 6.10
CA ASP A 129 10.87 -4.50 7.04
C ASP A 129 10.20 -5.71 6.37
N VAL A 130 9.09 -5.50 5.65
CA VAL A 130 8.46 -6.58 4.89
C VAL A 130 9.35 -7.10 3.76
N ALA A 131 10.11 -6.22 3.08
CA ALA A 131 11.02 -6.65 2.01
C ALA A 131 12.16 -7.53 2.55
N ILE A 132 12.67 -7.21 3.74
CA ILE A 132 13.67 -8.03 4.44
C ILE A 132 13.06 -9.38 4.83
N LEU A 133 11.87 -9.38 5.46
CA LEU A 133 11.17 -10.60 5.86
C LEU A 133 10.94 -11.55 4.68
N VAL A 134 10.41 -11.04 3.56
CA VAL A 134 10.14 -11.84 2.36
C VAL A 134 11.43 -12.41 1.77
N ARG A 135 12.50 -11.61 1.72
CA ARG A 135 13.82 -12.09 1.26
C ARG A 135 14.32 -13.23 2.16
N GLU A 136 14.22 -13.10 3.47
CA GLU A 136 14.66 -14.12 4.43
C GLU A 136 13.84 -15.42 4.35
N ILE A 137 12.56 -15.35 3.98
CA ILE A 137 11.72 -16.53 3.75
C ILE A 137 12.08 -17.20 2.42
N LEU A 138 12.33 -16.41 1.37
CA LEU A 138 12.57 -16.93 0.01
C LEU A 138 14.01 -17.38 -0.24
N ALA A 139 15.01 -16.78 0.40
CA ALA A 139 16.42 -17.10 0.22
C ALA A 139 16.74 -18.61 0.34
N PRO A 140 16.33 -19.34 1.40
CA PRO A 140 16.60 -20.78 1.49
C PRO A 140 15.87 -21.62 0.44
N LYS A 141 14.79 -21.08 -0.16
CA LYS A 141 13.99 -21.78 -1.20
C LYS A 141 14.52 -21.53 -2.62
N LEU A 142 15.43 -20.57 -2.79
CA LEU A 142 15.99 -20.14 -4.09
C LEU A 142 17.53 -20.11 -4.04
N PRO A 143 18.20 -21.24 -3.75
CA PRO A 143 19.65 -21.28 -3.51
C PRO A 143 20.51 -20.95 -4.75
N HIS A 144 19.91 -20.90 -5.94
CA HIS A 144 20.57 -20.48 -7.19
C HIS A 144 20.71 -18.96 -7.31
N LEU A 145 20.03 -18.18 -6.49
CA LEU A 145 20.13 -16.72 -6.47
C LEU A 145 20.99 -16.26 -5.29
N ASP A 146 21.99 -15.42 -5.57
CA ASP A 146 22.70 -14.71 -4.50
C ASP A 146 21.80 -13.64 -3.85
N GLU A 147 22.21 -13.17 -2.68
CA GLU A 147 21.45 -12.20 -1.89
C GLU A 147 21.14 -10.90 -2.68
N ALA A 148 22.12 -10.43 -3.45
CA ALA A 148 22.01 -9.18 -4.18
C ALA A 148 21.04 -9.30 -5.36
N GLU A 149 21.07 -10.43 -6.06
CA GLU A 149 20.18 -10.72 -7.18
C GLU A 149 18.75 -10.98 -6.72
N LEU A 150 18.56 -11.76 -5.66
CA LEU A 150 17.24 -11.94 -5.04
C LEU A 150 16.66 -10.58 -4.61
N GLY A 151 17.46 -9.75 -3.93
CA GLY A 151 17.05 -8.41 -3.51
C GLY A 151 16.63 -7.50 -4.68
N ARG A 152 17.36 -7.53 -5.81
CA ARG A 152 17.00 -6.77 -7.02
C ARG A 152 15.69 -7.26 -7.63
N ARG A 153 15.52 -8.58 -7.80
CA ARG A 153 14.31 -9.17 -8.37
C ARG A 153 13.08 -8.87 -7.53
N LEU A 154 13.16 -9.00 -6.20
CA LEU A 154 12.08 -8.62 -5.30
C LEU A 154 11.75 -7.12 -5.40
N ARG A 155 12.74 -6.25 -5.48
CA ARG A 155 12.52 -4.81 -5.72
C ARG A 155 11.78 -4.56 -7.05
N PHE A 156 12.14 -5.24 -8.13
CA PHE A 156 11.47 -5.09 -9.42
C PHE A 156 10.03 -5.60 -9.38
N ILE A 157 9.79 -6.74 -8.74
CA ILE A 157 8.45 -7.29 -8.53
C ILE A 157 7.58 -6.32 -7.72
N ALA A 158 8.09 -5.76 -6.62
CA ALA A 158 7.37 -4.75 -5.83
C ALA A 158 7.06 -3.49 -6.66
N GLY A 159 7.99 -3.05 -7.52
CA GLY A 159 7.78 -1.94 -8.44
C GLY A 159 6.67 -2.23 -9.46
N ALA A 160 6.59 -3.46 -9.96
CA ALA A 160 5.51 -3.89 -10.87
C ALA A 160 4.13 -3.86 -10.19
N ALA A 161 4.07 -4.16 -8.88
CA ALA A 161 2.83 -4.05 -8.12
C ALA A 161 2.31 -2.61 -8.08
N LEU A 162 3.19 -1.61 -8.00
CA LEU A 162 2.81 -0.21 -7.99
C LEU A 162 2.35 0.29 -9.37
N GLY A 163 3.05 -0.11 -10.43
CA GLY A 163 2.73 0.23 -11.82
C GLY A 163 3.22 1.63 -12.26
N PRO A 164 3.14 1.92 -13.58
CA PRO A 164 3.59 3.19 -14.13
C PRO A 164 2.65 4.35 -13.74
N PRO A 165 3.14 5.60 -13.70
CA PRO A 165 2.27 6.77 -13.63
C PRO A 165 1.50 6.97 -14.95
N PRO A 166 0.28 7.56 -14.91
CA PRO A 166 -0.47 7.97 -13.72
C PRO A 166 -0.99 6.77 -12.91
N ARG A 167 -0.83 6.83 -11.57
CA ARG A 167 -1.15 5.73 -10.64
C ARG A 167 -2.61 5.70 -10.17
N GLY A 168 -3.44 6.56 -10.76
CA GLY A 168 -4.88 6.60 -10.55
C GLY A 168 -5.59 5.36 -11.12
N ARG A 169 -6.92 5.38 -11.10
CA ARG A 169 -7.74 4.26 -11.59
C ARG A 169 -7.40 3.97 -13.06
N ILE A 170 -6.95 2.75 -13.34
CA ILE A 170 -6.86 2.25 -14.71
C ILE A 170 -8.28 1.92 -15.13
N ASP A 171 -8.83 2.68 -16.07
CA ASP A 171 -10.18 2.48 -16.61
C ASP A 171 -10.13 1.70 -17.93
N GLY A 172 -11.22 0.97 -18.24
CA GLY A 172 -11.41 0.31 -19.53
C GLY A 172 -10.95 -1.15 -19.59
N ALA A 173 -10.75 -1.67 -20.81
CA ALA A 173 -10.49 -3.09 -21.08
C ALA A 173 -9.18 -3.65 -20.48
N TRP A 174 -8.36 -2.78 -19.88
CA TRP A 174 -7.07 -3.10 -19.27
C TRP A 174 -7.12 -3.08 -17.73
N ALA A 175 -8.31 -2.98 -17.14
CA ALA A 175 -8.53 -3.00 -15.69
C ALA A 175 -8.87 -4.43 -15.23
N PRO A 176 -7.87 -5.29 -14.92
CA PRO A 176 -8.15 -6.62 -14.43
C PRO A 176 -8.93 -6.56 -13.11
N SER A 177 -9.74 -7.58 -12.85
CA SER A 177 -10.23 -7.82 -11.50
C SER A 177 -9.05 -7.96 -10.51
N ALA A 178 -9.32 -7.73 -9.22
CA ALA A 178 -8.29 -7.86 -8.19
C ALA A 178 -7.63 -9.26 -8.19
N GLU A 179 -8.42 -10.30 -8.46
CA GLU A 179 -7.94 -11.67 -8.57
C GLU A 179 -7.07 -11.89 -9.81
N GLU A 180 -7.48 -11.40 -10.97
CA GLU A 180 -6.68 -11.48 -12.21
C GLU A 180 -5.37 -10.71 -12.08
N ALA A 181 -5.38 -9.55 -11.44
CA ALA A 181 -4.19 -8.76 -11.15
C ALA A 181 -3.21 -9.54 -10.26
N LEU A 182 -3.71 -10.12 -9.16
CA LEU A 182 -2.92 -10.93 -8.25
C LEU A 182 -2.34 -12.18 -8.93
N ASN A 183 -3.15 -12.90 -9.69
CA ASN A 183 -2.71 -14.07 -10.44
C ASN A 183 -1.62 -13.71 -11.45
N SER A 184 -1.78 -12.59 -12.16
CA SER A 184 -0.83 -12.15 -13.17
C SER A 184 0.51 -11.73 -12.55
N ILE A 185 0.49 -10.96 -11.46
CA ILE A 185 1.74 -10.56 -10.80
C ILE A 185 2.44 -11.73 -10.11
N CYS A 186 1.70 -12.68 -9.53
CA CYS A 186 2.30 -13.89 -8.94
C CYS A 186 2.97 -14.74 -10.02
N ARG A 187 2.33 -14.95 -11.17
CA ARG A 187 2.95 -15.67 -12.30
C ARG A 187 4.21 -14.95 -12.80
N PHE A 188 4.16 -13.63 -12.95
CA PHE A 188 5.33 -12.83 -13.33
C PHE A 188 6.46 -12.99 -12.31
N ALA A 189 6.15 -12.87 -11.01
CA ALA A 189 7.12 -12.99 -9.93
C ALA A 189 7.75 -14.39 -9.86
N ALA A 190 6.96 -15.46 -9.99
CA ALA A 190 7.45 -16.82 -10.00
C ALA A 190 8.45 -17.05 -11.15
N GLN A 191 8.13 -16.60 -12.36
CA GLN A 191 9.03 -16.69 -13.51
C GLN A 191 10.30 -15.83 -13.31
N ALA A 192 10.15 -14.63 -12.77
CA ALA A 192 11.26 -13.74 -12.48
C ALA A 192 12.19 -14.28 -11.39
N LEU A 193 11.77 -15.25 -10.57
CA LEU A 193 12.61 -15.89 -9.55
C LEU A 193 13.14 -17.27 -9.99
N ALA A 194 12.50 -17.91 -10.97
CA ALA A 194 12.92 -19.21 -11.50
C ALA A 194 14.10 -19.14 -12.48
N ALA A 195 14.27 -18.02 -13.18
CA ALA A 195 15.34 -17.79 -14.17
C ALA A 195 16.72 -17.55 -13.53
#